data_AF-A0A7Y7IUS5-F1
#
_entry.id   AF-A0A7Y7IUS5-F1
#
_cell.length_a   1.000
_cell.length_b   1.000
_cell.length_c   1.000
_cell.angle_alpha   90.00
_cell.angle_beta   90.00
_cell.angle_gamma   90.00
#
_symmetry.space_group_name_H-M   'P 1'
#
loop_
_entity.id
_entity.type
_entity.pdbx_description
1 polymer ?
#
loop_
_entity_poly.entity_id
_entity_poly.type
_entity_poly.pdbx_seq_one_letter_code
_entity_poly.pdbx_strand_id
1 'polypeptide(L)'
;MGSEQSGRLAAAAESDTFGADIAGYAVDHVFGDIWTREGLDQPRRSLITMTIMVALRQPHEFGLHMNFALDHGMPLREIEEALIQMLPYVGFPAISSVMPVATKIVAERGLDKKTDYAGHRGLL
;
A
#
# COMPACT_ATOMS: atom_id res chain seq x y z
N MET A 1 -1.15 2.02 -9.95
CA MET A 1 -2.58 2.32 -9.88
C MET A 1 -3.33 1.35 -10.78
N GLY A 2 -4.50 0.82 -10.39
CA GLY A 2 -5.35 0.05 -11.32
C GLY A 2 -5.85 0.94 -12.47
N SER A 3 -6.15 0.35 -13.64
CA SER A 3 -6.55 1.09 -14.85
C SER A 3 -7.75 2.02 -14.63
N GLU A 4 -8.73 1.59 -13.83
CA GLU A 4 -9.90 2.38 -13.47
C GLU A 4 -9.54 3.63 -12.64
N GLN A 5 -8.68 3.48 -11.63
CA GLN A 5 -8.27 4.58 -10.75
C GLN A 5 -7.41 5.60 -11.49
N SER A 6 -6.55 5.13 -12.39
CA SER A 6 -5.78 6.01 -13.28
C SER A 6 -6.70 6.82 -14.20
N GLY A 7 -7.74 6.20 -14.77
CA GLY A 7 -8.70 6.88 -15.63
C GLY A 7 -9.52 7.95 -14.88
N ARG A 8 -9.95 7.64 -13.65
CA ARG A 8 -10.64 8.62 -12.79
C ARG A 8 -9.76 9.81 -12.43
N LEU A 9 -8.49 9.57 -12.10
CA LEU A 9 -7.55 10.64 -11.77
C LEU A 9 -7.27 11.55 -12.98
N ALA A 10 -7.08 10.98 -14.16
CA ALA A 10 -6.89 11.75 -15.39
C ALA A 10 -8.13 12.59 -15.72
N ALA A 11 -9.32 12.00 -15.65
CA ALA A 11 -10.57 12.72 -15.88
C ALA A 11 -10.78 13.86 -14.88
N ALA A 12 -10.37 13.68 -13.62
CA ALA A 12 -10.43 14.74 -12.60
C ALA A 12 -9.45 15.89 -12.88
N ALA A 13 -8.30 15.62 -13.50
CA ALA A 13 -7.36 16.66 -13.91
C ALA A 13 -7.90 17.53 -15.06
N GLU A 14 -8.77 16.96 -15.90
CA GLU A 14 -9.36 17.63 -17.07
C GLU A 14 -10.70 18.33 -16.76
N SER A 15 -11.26 18.21 -15.56
CA SER A 15 -12.66 18.56 -15.31
C SER A 15 -12.93 20.04 -15.02
N ASP A 16 -11.91 20.92 -14.96
CA ASP A 16 -12.01 22.35 -14.57
C ASP A 16 -12.82 22.60 -13.27
N THR A 17 -12.96 21.58 -12.42
CA THR A 17 -13.72 21.63 -11.17
C THR A 17 -12.80 21.76 -9.96
N PHE A 18 -13.38 21.97 -8.78
CA PHE A 18 -12.63 21.95 -7.52
C PHE A 18 -11.78 20.67 -7.41
N GLY A 19 -10.47 20.85 -7.23
CA GLY A 19 -9.51 19.76 -7.14
C GLY A 19 -8.85 19.34 -8.46
N ALA A 20 -9.21 19.94 -9.61
CA ALA A 20 -8.59 19.63 -10.90
C ALA A 20 -7.07 19.85 -10.89
N ASP A 21 -6.60 21.00 -10.37
CA ASP A 21 -5.15 21.26 -10.24
C ASP A 21 -4.45 20.24 -9.33
N ILE A 22 -5.12 19.79 -8.26
CA ILE A 22 -4.56 18.77 -7.35
C ILE A 22 -4.41 17.44 -8.10
N ALA A 23 -5.43 17.06 -8.89
CA ALA A 23 -5.36 15.88 -9.74
C ALA A 23 -4.28 16.03 -10.81
N GLY A 24 -4.13 17.20 -11.43
CA GLY A 24 -3.05 17.51 -12.36
C GLY A 24 -1.67 17.31 -11.74
N TYR A 25 -1.41 17.88 -10.56
CA TYR A 25 -0.15 17.66 -9.85
C TYR A 25 0.08 16.19 -9.49
N ALA A 26 -0.98 15.45 -9.15
CA ALA A 26 -0.87 14.02 -8.88
C ALA A 26 -0.50 13.25 -10.16
N VAL A 27 -1.14 13.53 -11.29
CA VAL A 27 -0.84 12.90 -12.59
C VAL A 27 0.60 13.20 -13.00
N ASP A 28 0.99 14.48 -13.02
CA ASP A 28 2.27 14.89 -13.59
C ASP A 28 3.45 14.60 -12.66
N HIS A 29 3.37 15.05 -11.40
CA HIS A 29 4.51 14.98 -10.49
C HIS A 29 4.56 13.69 -9.69
N VAL A 30 3.43 13.26 -9.12
CA VAL A 30 3.43 12.04 -8.31
C VAL A 30 3.60 10.83 -9.23
N PHE A 31 2.68 10.64 -10.18
CA PHE A 31 2.64 9.41 -10.98
C PHE A 31 3.47 9.48 -12.26
N GLY A 32 3.62 10.65 -12.88
CA GLY A 32 4.39 10.86 -14.10
C GLY A 32 5.91 10.94 -13.87
N ASP A 33 6.34 11.57 -12.77
CA ASP A 33 7.76 11.73 -12.40
C ASP A 33 8.17 10.81 -11.24
N ILE A 34 7.72 11.07 -10.02
CA ILE A 34 8.29 10.42 -8.82
C ILE A 34 8.18 8.89 -8.85
N TRP A 35 7.03 8.37 -9.29
CA TRP A 35 6.78 6.93 -9.38
C TRP A 35 7.44 6.24 -10.58
N THR A 36 7.90 6.99 -11.60
CA THR A 36 8.56 6.45 -12.80
C THR A 36 10.10 6.49 -12.70
N ARG A 37 10.65 7.21 -11.72
CA ARG A 37 12.09 7.29 -11.47
C ARG A 37 12.74 5.90 -11.38
N GLU A 38 13.97 5.81 -11.87
CA GLU A 38 14.81 4.63 -11.70
C GLU A 38 15.30 4.48 -10.25
N GLY A 39 15.80 3.29 -9.90
CA GLY A 39 16.41 2.98 -8.60
C GLY A 39 15.51 2.23 -7.61
N LEU A 40 14.19 2.27 -7.80
CA LEU A 40 13.26 1.42 -7.05
C LEU A 40 12.11 0.94 -7.95
N ASP A 41 11.83 -0.35 -7.92
CA ASP A 41 10.74 -0.95 -8.67
C ASP A 41 9.37 -0.69 -8.02
N GLN A 42 8.32 -0.86 -8.81
CA GLN A 42 6.94 -0.55 -8.41
C GLN A 42 6.47 -1.31 -7.15
N PRO A 43 6.73 -2.62 -6.98
CA PRO A 43 6.38 -3.32 -5.74
C PRO A 43 7.00 -2.68 -4.50
N ARG A 44 8.30 -2.38 -4.52
CA ARG A 44 8.99 -1.79 -3.37
C ARG A 44 8.55 -0.35 -3.09
N ARG A 45 8.22 0.43 -4.13
CA ARG A 45 7.60 1.76 -3.94
C ARG A 45 6.29 1.65 -3.16
N SER A 46 5.43 0.72 -3.55
CA SER A 46 4.18 0.48 -2.81
C SER A 46 4.40 -0.02 -1.40
N LEU A 47 5.38 -0.90 -1.17
CA LEU A 47 5.72 -1.33 0.19
C LEU A 47 6.11 -0.15 1.08
N ILE A 48 6.96 0.77 0.58
CA ILE A 48 7.33 1.99 1.30
C ILE A 48 6.11 2.87 1.55
N THR A 49 5.25 3.07 0.56
CA THR A 49 4.03 3.87 0.76
C THR A 49 3.11 3.22 1.80
N MET A 50 2.96 1.89 1.78
CA MET A 50 2.18 1.15 2.78
C MET A 50 2.70 1.40 4.20
N THR A 51 4.01 1.37 4.44
CA THR A 51 4.55 1.61 5.79
C THR A 51 4.20 3.02 6.30
N ILE A 52 4.25 4.02 5.41
CA ILE A 52 3.82 5.39 5.72
C ILE A 52 2.31 5.42 6.02
N MET A 53 1.48 4.71 5.24
CA MET A 53 0.03 4.67 5.47
C MET A 53 -0.32 3.99 6.80
N VAL A 54 0.43 2.97 7.23
CA VAL A 54 0.29 2.39 8.57
C VAL A 54 0.64 3.42 9.64
N ALA A 55 1.78 4.11 9.52
CA ALA A 55 2.19 5.13 10.49
C ALA A 55 1.15 6.25 10.64
N LEU A 56 0.52 6.65 9.52
CA LEU A 56 -0.52 7.68 9.46
C LEU A 56 -1.94 7.17 9.77
N ARG A 57 -2.12 5.86 10.03
CA ARG A 57 -3.44 5.21 10.25
C ARG A 57 -4.43 5.49 9.11
N GLN A 58 -3.97 5.35 7.87
CA GLN A 58 -4.75 5.54 6.64
C GLN A 58 -5.10 4.19 5.99
N PRO A 59 -6.14 3.47 6.50
CA PRO A 59 -6.44 2.11 6.06
C PRO A 59 -6.91 2.02 4.60
N HIS A 60 -7.58 3.06 4.08
CA HIS A 60 -8.03 3.09 2.69
C HIS A 60 -6.83 3.08 1.73
N GLU A 61 -5.90 4.02 1.92
CA GLU A 61 -4.68 4.14 1.11
C GLU A 61 -3.76 2.92 1.27
N PHE A 62 -3.64 2.38 2.49
CA PHE A 62 -2.94 1.11 2.70
C PHE A 62 -3.50 0.01 1.80
N GLY A 63 -4.83 -0.12 1.73
CA GLY A 63 -5.49 -1.13 0.89
C GLY A 63 -5.24 -0.93 -0.61
N LEU A 64 -5.21 0.31 -1.09
CA LEU A 64 -4.90 0.61 -2.49
C LEU A 64 -3.48 0.16 -2.85
N HIS A 65 -2.49 0.49 -2.01
CA HIS A 65 -1.11 0.11 -2.23
C HIS A 65 -0.84 -1.39 -2.02
N MET A 66 -1.54 -2.04 -1.09
CA MET A 66 -1.46 -3.49 -0.89
C MET A 66 -1.95 -4.24 -2.14
N ASN A 67 -3.10 -3.86 -2.70
CA ASN A 67 -3.61 -4.46 -3.93
C ASN A 67 -2.60 -4.28 -5.08
N PHE A 68 -2.08 -3.07 -5.24
CA PHE A 68 -1.10 -2.80 -6.29
C PHE A 68 0.20 -3.59 -6.11
N ALA A 69 0.72 -3.71 -4.89
CA ALA A 69 1.91 -4.51 -4.62
C ALA A 69 1.70 -5.98 -4.99
N LEU A 70 0.55 -6.54 -4.62
CA LEU A 70 0.15 -7.91 -4.97
C LEU A 70 -0.03 -8.10 -6.49
N ASP A 71 -0.63 -7.13 -7.18
CA ASP A 71 -0.78 -7.16 -8.64
C ASP A 71 0.57 -7.16 -9.38
N HIS A 72 1.60 -6.56 -8.78
CA HIS A 72 2.98 -6.56 -9.29
C HIS A 72 3.83 -7.70 -8.72
N GLY A 73 3.19 -8.73 -8.15
CA GLY A 73 3.85 -9.97 -7.77
C GLY A 73 4.57 -9.96 -6.42
N MET A 74 4.36 -8.95 -5.57
CA MET A 74 4.89 -8.98 -4.20
C MET A 74 4.30 -10.16 -3.43
N PRO A 75 5.11 -11.03 -2.81
CA PRO A 75 4.60 -12.10 -1.97
C PRO A 75 3.84 -11.54 -0.76
N LEU A 76 2.68 -12.12 -0.43
CA LEU A 76 1.92 -11.74 0.78
C LEU A 76 2.79 -11.81 2.04
N ARG A 77 3.70 -12.78 2.11
CA ARG A 77 4.64 -12.93 3.21
C ARG A 77 5.54 -11.70 3.39
N GLU A 78 6.02 -11.08 2.31
CA GLU A 78 6.86 -9.87 2.44
C GLU A 78 6.08 -8.69 3.04
N ILE A 79 4.78 -8.59 2.72
CA ILE A 79 3.89 -7.59 3.32
C ILE A 79 3.72 -7.88 4.82
N GLU A 80 3.50 -9.14 5.19
CA GLU A 80 3.39 -9.56 6.60
C GLU A 80 4.67 -9.25 7.39
N GLU A 81 5.85 -9.60 6.86
CA GLU A 81 7.14 -9.30 7.48
C GLU A 81 7.35 -7.78 7.64
N ALA A 82 6.90 -6.96 6.69
CA ALA A 82 6.94 -5.50 6.84
C ALA A 82 6.02 -4.99 7.96
N LEU A 83 4.80 -5.55 8.09
CA LEU A 83 3.91 -5.23 9.21
C LEU A 83 4.52 -5.62 10.55
N ILE A 84 5.18 -6.78 10.63
CA ILE A 84 5.91 -7.23 11.82
C ILE A 84 7.06 -6.28 12.15
N GLN A 85 7.88 -5.92 11.15
CA GLN A 85 9.01 -5.00 11.29
C GLN A 85 8.59 -3.62 11.79
N MET A 86 7.35 -3.21 11.52
CA MET A 86 6.80 -1.93 11.98
C MET A 86 6.41 -1.91 13.46
N LEU A 87 6.17 -3.06 14.10
CA LEU A 87 5.79 -3.16 15.53
C LEU A 87 6.64 -2.30 16.46
N PRO A 88 7.99 -2.34 16.42
CA PRO A 88 8.82 -1.52 17.30
C PRO A 88 8.77 -0.01 17.01
N TYR A 89 8.40 0.41 15.79
CA TYR A 89 8.49 1.81 15.38
C TYR A 89 7.16 2.57 15.49
N VAL A 90 6.05 1.93 15.11
CA VAL A 90 4.72 2.58 15.11
C VAL A 90 3.76 1.98 16.13
N GLY A 91 4.16 0.87 16.77
CA GLY A 91 3.37 0.17 17.77
C GLY A 91 2.20 -0.62 17.18
N PHE A 92 1.70 -1.58 17.98
CA PHE A 92 0.55 -2.41 17.62
C PHE A 92 -0.71 -1.61 17.24
N PRO A 93 -1.09 -0.49 17.90
CA PRO A 93 -2.32 0.23 17.53
C PRO A 93 -2.34 0.78 16.10
N ALA A 94 -1.18 1.20 15.56
CA ALA A 94 -1.10 1.67 14.18
C ALA A 94 -1.32 0.52 13.19
N ILE A 95 -0.66 -0.62 13.41
CA ILE A 95 -0.82 -1.83 12.59
C ILE A 95 -2.26 -2.35 12.68
N SER A 96 -2.82 -2.46 13.89
CA SER A 96 -4.19 -2.92 14.12
C SER A 96 -5.23 -2.10 13.36
N SER A 97 -4.98 -0.81 13.10
CA SER A 97 -5.89 0.06 12.35
C SER A 97 -6.05 -0.33 10.88
N VAL A 98 -5.04 -0.96 10.26
CA VAL A 98 -5.08 -1.37 8.85
C VAL A 98 -5.43 -2.86 8.66
N MET A 99 -5.33 -3.66 9.71
CA MET A 99 -5.58 -5.11 9.64
C MET A 99 -6.95 -5.49 9.06
N PRO A 100 -8.08 -4.81 9.38
CA PRO A 100 -9.36 -5.15 8.77
C PRO A 100 -9.37 -5.04 7.23
N VAL A 101 -8.64 -4.06 6.68
CA VAL A 101 -8.49 -3.91 5.23
C VAL A 101 -7.56 -4.98 4.67
N ALA A 102 -6.44 -5.25 5.36
CA ALA A 102 -5.48 -6.27 4.96
C ALA A 102 -6.15 -7.66 4.87
N THR A 103 -6.84 -8.09 5.93
CA THR A 103 -7.49 -9.41 5.97
C THR A 103 -8.59 -9.56 4.94
N LYS A 104 -9.36 -8.48 4.70
CA LYS A 104 -10.35 -8.45 3.63
C LYS A 104 -9.71 -8.68 2.26
N ILE A 105 -8.63 -7.97 1.93
CA ILE A 105 -7.92 -8.14 0.65
C ILE A 105 -7.36 -9.56 0.50
N VAL A 106 -6.77 -10.10 1.57
CA VAL A 106 -6.23 -11.47 1.59
C VAL A 106 -7.33 -12.50 1.30
N ALA A 107 -8.49 -12.36 1.95
CA ALA A 107 -9.64 -13.23 1.74
C ALA A 107 -10.21 -13.11 0.31
N GLU A 108 -10.42 -11.89 -0.17
CA GLU A 108 -10.94 -11.62 -1.52
C GLU A 108 -10.03 -12.16 -2.62
N ARG A 109 -8.72 -12.18 -2.39
CA ARG A 109 -7.72 -12.72 -3.32
C ARG A 109 -7.44 -14.21 -3.13
N GLY A 110 -8.08 -14.89 -2.18
CA GLY A 110 -7.84 -16.31 -1.89
C GLY A 110 -6.41 -16.61 -1.43
N LEU A 111 -5.76 -15.63 -0.77
CA LEU A 111 -4.38 -15.73 -0.30
C LEU A 111 -4.27 -16.21 1.15
N ASP A 112 -5.40 -16.39 1.85
CA ASP A 112 -5.47 -16.88 3.22
C ASP A 112 -5.07 -18.36 3.28
N LYS A 113 -3.77 -18.61 3.43
CA LYS A 113 -3.18 -19.94 3.60
C LYS A 113 -2.69 -20.07 5.03
N LYS A 114 -2.93 -21.24 5.66
CA LYS A 114 -2.41 -21.53 7.00
C LYS A 114 -0.92 -21.26 7.07
N THR A 115 -0.51 -20.46 8.05
CA THR A 115 0.90 -20.24 8.39
C THR A 115 1.24 -21.03 9.66
N ASP A 116 2.41 -21.66 9.68
CA ASP A 116 2.98 -22.26 10.89
C ASP A 116 3.74 -21.18 11.66
N TYR A 117 3.03 -20.32 12.38
CA TYR A 117 3.68 -19.40 13.32
C TYR A 117 4.16 -20.19 14.54
N ALA A 118 5.45 -20.54 14.56
CA ALA A 118 6.05 -21.37 15.60
C ALA A 118 6.27 -20.64 16.95
N GLY A 119 6.00 -19.33 17.03
CA GLY A 119 6.27 -18.49 18.19
C GLY A 119 7.78 -18.27 18.42
N HIS A 120 8.19 -17.05 18.73
CA HIS A 120 9.61 -16.78 19.00
C HIS A 120 10.02 -17.21 20.42
N ARG A 121 11.05 -18.06 20.48
CA ARG A 121 11.90 -18.35 21.64
C ARG A 121 13.20 -17.57 21.47
N GLY A 122 13.42 -16.53 22.28
CA GLY A 122 14.72 -15.87 22.40
C GLY A 122 14.71 -14.39 22.04
N LEU A 123 15.55 -13.63 22.74
CA LEU A 123 15.72 -12.18 22.63
C LEU A 123 16.96 -11.84 21.80
N LEU A 124 16.79 -10.87 20.90
CA LEU A 124 17.59 -9.65 20.94
C LEU A 124 16.85 -8.65 21.84
#